data_AF-A0A6N8HCC9-F1
#
_entry.id   AF-A0A6N8HCC9-F1
#
_cell.length_a   1.000
_cell.length_b   1.000
_cell.length_c   1.000
_cell.angle_alpha   90.00
_cell.angle_beta   90.00
_cell.angle_gamma   90.00
#
_symmetry.space_group_name_H-M   'P 1'
#
loop_
_entity.id
_entity.type
_entity.pdbx_description
1 polymer ?
#
loop_
_entity_poly.entity_id
_entity_poly.type
_entity_poly.pdbx_seq_one_letter_code
_entity_poly.pdbx_strand_id
1 'polypeptide(L)'
;MDFTQMDINTIARSVTGDGVRYLRLFLEEYTSIFNERVNPSCPKCLTAYLDKYKNHFKSMENTTPYRLHAKYENIPLEFGSPILVNNANITTAYAKKLLQHKNGKRYFAHIPQEITQEPAEKPKPKRKPRKNNNQNKA
;
A
#
# COMPACT_ATOMS: atom_id res chain seq x y z
N MET A 1 2.99 18.67 -17.94
CA MET A 1 3.41 17.42 -18.61
C MET A 1 3.20 16.30 -17.61
N ASP A 2 2.58 15.18 -17.98
CA ASP A 2 2.28 14.12 -17.01
C ASP A 2 3.25 12.93 -17.14
N PHE A 3 4.23 12.87 -16.23
CA PHE A 3 5.21 11.79 -16.18
C PHE A 3 4.67 10.50 -15.56
N THR A 4 3.48 10.51 -14.94
CA THR A 4 2.90 9.31 -14.29
C THR A 4 2.49 8.25 -15.32
N GLN A 5 2.11 8.66 -16.52
CA GLN A 5 1.69 7.80 -17.62
C GLN A 5 2.83 7.38 -18.54
N MET A 6 4.00 8.02 -18.44
CA MET A 6 5.15 7.75 -19.31
C MET A 6 6.00 6.58 -18.78
N ASP A 7 6.64 5.88 -19.71
CA ASP A 7 7.66 4.88 -19.45
C ASP A 7 9.06 5.50 -19.43
N ILE A 8 9.98 4.83 -18.75
CA ILE A 8 11.33 5.36 -18.53
C ILE A 8 12.12 5.55 -19.83
N ASN A 9 11.84 4.74 -20.86
CA ASN A 9 12.49 4.86 -22.16
C ASN A 9 12.06 6.13 -22.88
N THR A 10 10.77 6.45 -22.84
CA THR A 10 10.23 7.71 -23.36
C THR A 10 10.86 8.90 -22.64
N ILE A 11 10.94 8.88 -21.31
CA ILE A 11 11.56 9.99 -20.54
C ILE A 11 13.05 10.14 -20.87
N ALA A 12 13.78 9.02 -21.00
CA ALA A 12 15.22 9.05 -21.23
C ALA A 12 15.62 9.47 -22.65
N ARG A 13 14.79 9.20 -23.67
CA ARG A 13 15.17 9.37 -25.09
C ARG A 13 14.43 10.50 -25.79
N SER A 14 13.29 10.95 -25.28
CA SER A 14 12.44 11.93 -25.97
C SER A 14 12.75 13.37 -25.61
N VAL A 15 12.34 14.26 -26.51
CA VAL A 15 12.52 15.72 -26.46
C VAL A 15 11.16 16.37 -26.70
N THR A 16 10.87 17.49 -26.02
CA THR A 16 9.66 18.29 -26.25
C THR A 16 9.69 18.94 -27.64
N GLY A 17 8.54 19.44 -28.09
CA GLY A 17 8.45 20.27 -29.31
C GLY A 17 9.38 21.49 -29.28
N ASP A 18 9.73 21.97 -28.09
CA ASP A 18 10.63 23.11 -27.87
C ASP A 18 12.13 22.73 -27.76
N GLY A 19 12.48 21.45 -27.97
CA GLY A 19 13.87 20.99 -27.93
C GLY A 19 14.42 20.66 -26.54
N VAL A 20 13.58 20.62 -25.50
CA VAL A 20 13.99 20.31 -24.12
C VAL A 20 13.86 18.81 -23.84
N ARG A 21 14.89 18.19 -23.25
CA ARG A 21 14.86 16.76 -22.89
C ARG A 21 13.86 16.46 -21.79
N TYR A 22 13.01 15.44 -21.98
CA TYR A 22 12.04 15.00 -20.95
C TYR A 22 12.74 14.61 -19.66
N LEU A 23 13.89 13.96 -19.76
CA LEU A 23 14.72 13.60 -18.60
C LEU A 23 15.06 14.81 -17.71
N ARG A 24 15.35 15.97 -18.30
CA ARG A 24 15.70 17.18 -17.54
C ARG A 24 14.49 17.66 -16.75
N LEU A 25 13.35 17.80 -17.43
CA LEU A 25 12.09 18.25 -16.82
C LEU A 25 11.64 17.31 -15.70
N PHE A 26 11.69 16.00 -15.95
CA PHE A 26 11.36 14.98 -14.96
C PHE A 26 12.24 15.08 -13.70
N LEU A 27 13.56 15.21 -13.88
CA LEU A 27 14.48 15.29 -12.74
C LEU A 27 14.28 16.58 -11.94
N GLU A 28 14.03 17.70 -12.60
CA GLU A 28 13.74 18.98 -11.95
C GLU A 28 12.48 18.89 -11.08
N GLU A 29 11.39 18.34 -11.64
CA GLU A 29 10.13 18.12 -10.92
C GLU A 29 10.27 17.06 -9.81
N TYR A 30 11.04 16.00 -10.03
CA TYR A 30 11.32 15.01 -8.99
C TYR A 30 12.09 15.64 -7.82
N THR A 31 13.11 16.45 -8.10
CA THR A 31 13.90 17.11 -7.05
C THR A 31 13.09 18.14 -6.28
N SER A 32 12.14 18.83 -6.91
CA SER A 32 11.28 19.80 -6.21
C SER A 32 10.31 19.12 -5.24
N ILE A 33 9.84 17.92 -5.55
CA ILE A 33 8.93 17.14 -4.70
C ILE A 33 9.68 16.44 -3.55
N PHE A 34 10.78 15.75 -3.87
CA PHE A 34 11.46 14.87 -2.90
C PHE A 34 12.67 15.51 -2.21
N ASN A 35 13.17 16.65 -2.69
CA ASN A 35 14.39 17.31 -2.17
C ASN A 35 15.59 16.35 -2.03
N GLU A 36 15.72 15.39 -2.94
CA GLU A 36 16.76 14.36 -2.94
C GLU A 36 17.78 14.57 -4.05
N ARG A 37 19.01 14.08 -3.83
CA ARG A 37 20.05 14.07 -4.87
C ARG A 37 19.72 13.01 -5.92
N VAL A 38 19.58 13.45 -7.16
CA VAL A 38 19.31 12.57 -8.31
C VAL A 38 20.58 12.29 -9.12
N ASN A 39 20.73 11.06 -9.59
CA ASN A 39 21.81 10.67 -10.51
C ASN A 39 21.25 10.40 -11.93
N PRO A 40 21.44 11.32 -12.89
CA PRO A 40 20.92 11.18 -14.25
C PRO A 40 21.61 10.09 -15.08
N SER A 41 22.81 9.64 -14.69
CA SER A 41 23.60 8.68 -15.45
C SER A 41 23.31 7.22 -15.12
N CYS A 42 22.48 6.95 -14.10
CA CYS A 42 22.18 5.60 -13.62
C CYS A 42 20.79 5.15 -14.09
N PRO A 43 20.67 4.24 -15.09
CA PRO A 43 19.37 3.81 -15.62
C PRO A 43 18.49 3.14 -14.57
N LYS A 44 19.07 2.32 -13.69
CA LYS A 44 18.34 1.67 -12.59
C LYS A 44 17.76 2.70 -11.60
N CYS A 45 18.51 3.76 -11.34
CA CYS A 45 18.10 4.84 -10.44
C CYS A 45 16.96 5.64 -11.05
N LEU A 46 17.03 5.93 -12.35
CA LEU A 46 15.95 6.61 -13.09
C LEU A 46 14.63 5.83 -13.02
N THR A 47 14.66 4.50 -13.18
CA THR A 47 13.47 3.66 -12.99
C THR A 47 12.94 3.77 -11.56
N ALA A 48 13.82 3.68 -10.56
CA ALA A 48 13.42 3.81 -9.15
C ALA A 48 12.83 5.19 -8.81
N TYR A 49 13.37 6.27 -9.40
CA TYR A 49 12.83 7.62 -9.26
C TYR A 49 11.43 7.71 -9.87
N LEU A 50 11.24 7.15 -11.07
CA LEU A 50 9.94 7.14 -11.73
C LEU A 50 8.91 6.32 -10.94
N ASP A 51 9.30 5.16 -10.40
CA ASP A 51 8.43 4.34 -9.56
C ASP A 51 8.03 5.08 -8.28
N LYS A 52 8.99 5.74 -7.60
CA LYS A 52 8.71 6.55 -6.42
C LYS A 52 7.79 7.73 -6.73
N TYR A 53 8.02 8.40 -7.87
CA TYR A 53 7.16 9.48 -8.37
C TYR A 53 5.73 8.98 -8.58
N LYS A 54 5.54 7.91 -9.36
CA LYS A 54 4.23 7.29 -9.59
C LYS A 54 3.56 6.88 -8.28
N ASN A 55 4.30 6.32 -7.34
CA ASN A 55 3.76 5.90 -6.05
C ASN A 55 3.32 7.08 -5.17
N HIS A 56 4.01 8.22 -5.25
CA HIS A 56 3.63 9.44 -4.52
C HIS A 56 2.29 10.01 -5.03
N PHE A 57 2.10 10.10 -6.34
CA PHE A 57 0.84 10.55 -6.92
C PHE A 57 -0.29 9.53 -6.74
N LYS A 58 -0.01 8.22 -6.84
CA LYS A 58 -0.97 7.17 -6.47
C LYS A 58 -1.45 7.34 -5.03
N SER A 59 -0.58 7.71 -4.08
CA SER A 59 -1.01 7.96 -2.70
C SER A 59 -1.84 9.22 -2.52
N MET A 60 -1.74 10.21 -3.42
CA MET A 60 -2.53 11.44 -3.37
C MET A 60 -3.91 11.30 -4.03
N GLU A 61 -4.05 10.43 -5.04
CA GLU A 61 -5.35 10.14 -5.67
C GLU A 61 -6.27 9.31 -4.77
N ASN A 62 -5.72 8.61 -3.78
CA ASN A 62 -6.55 7.89 -2.82
C ASN A 62 -7.20 8.85 -1.84
N THR A 63 -8.48 9.10 -2.08
CA THR A 63 -9.39 9.78 -1.15
C THR A 63 -9.65 8.98 0.12
N THR A 64 -9.16 7.75 0.22
CA THR A 64 -9.43 6.90 1.37
C THR A 64 -8.31 6.95 2.41
N PRO A 65 -8.65 7.08 3.69
CA PRO A 65 -7.66 7.15 4.76
C PRO A 65 -7.05 5.76 5.13
N TYR A 66 -7.38 4.72 4.38
CA TYR A 66 -6.88 3.36 4.55
C TYR A 66 -5.65 3.12 3.69
N ARG A 67 -4.60 2.52 4.28
CA ARG A 67 -3.39 2.18 3.54
C ARG A 67 -3.01 0.72 3.74
N LEU A 68 -2.79 -0.02 2.66
CA LEU A 68 -2.27 -1.38 2.69
C LEU A 68 -0.75 -1.37 2.86
N HIS A 69 -0.20 -2.40 3.49
CA HIS A 69 1.24 -2.65 3.44
C HIS A 69 1.67 -2.98 2.01
N ALA A 70 2.88 -2.58 1.63
CA ALA A 70 3.47 -2.91 0.32
C ALA A 70 3.51 -4.42 0.04
N LYS A 71 3.66 -5.27 1.07
CA LYS A 71 3.64 -6.73 0.93
C LYS A 71 2.26 -7.33 0.62
N TYR A 72 1.20 -6.53 0.76
CA TYR A 72 -0.19 -6.93 0.53
C TYR A 72 -0.82 -6.13 -0.61
N GLU A 73 -0.01 -5.70 -1.58
CA GLU A 73 -0.53 -5.19 -2.83
C GLU A 73 -1.07 -6.33 -3.72
N ASN A 74 -2.18 -6.07 -4.41
CA ASN A 74 -2.88 -6.99 -5.29
C ASN A 74 -3.48 -8.22 -4.56
N ILE A 75 -4.07 -8.01 -3.39
CA ILE A 75 -4.81 -9.05 -2.67
C ILE A 75 -6.25 -9.16 -3.19
N PRO A 76 -6.81 -10.37 -3.33
CA PRO A 76 -8.19 -10.52 -3.77
C PRO A 76 -9.17 -9.95 -2.73
N LEU A 77 -10.18 -9.22 -3.21
CA LEU A 77 -11.20 -8.60 -2.35
C LEU A 77 -11.95 -9.62 -1.49
N GLU A 78 -12.29 -10.76 -2.09
CA GLU A 78 -12.98 -11.92 -1.49
C GLU A 78 -12.42 -13.19 -2.13
N PHE A 79 -12.65 -14.36 -1.52
CA PHE A 79 -12.21 -15.62 -2.10
C PHE A 79 -12.85 -15.83 -3.48
N GLY A 80 -12.02 -15.94 -4.52
CA GLY A 80 -12.49 -16.07 -5.91
C GLY A 80 -12.88 -14.76 -6.61
N SER A 81 -12.66 -13.60 -5.97
CA SER A 81 -12.92 -12.31 -6.62
C SER A 81 -11.89 -12.02 -7.72
N PRO A 82 -12.30 -11.53 -8.90
CA PRO A 82 -11.37 -11.05 -9.92
C PRO A 82 -10.74 -9.70 -9.56
N ILE A 83 -11.22 -9.04 -8.49
CA ILE A 83 -10.78 -7.71 -8.08
C ILE A 83 -9.58 -7.85 -7.15
N LEU A 84 -8.41 -7.41 -7.64
CA LEU A 84 -7.18 -7.32 -6.87
C LEU A 84 -7.05 -5.92 -6.26
N VAL A 85 -7.19 -5.84 -4.94
CA VAL A 85 -7.10 -4.60 -4.18
C VAL A 85 -5.62 -4.24 -3.96
N ASN A 86 -5.27 -3.01 -4.28
CA ASN A 86 -3.97 -2.42 -4.06
C ASN A 86 -4.14 -0.99 -3.51
N ASN A 87 -3.02 -0.36 -3.15
CA ASN A 87 -3.07 0.99 -2.62
C ASN A 87 -3.64 1.99 -3.62
N ALA A 88 -3.60 1.76 -4.93
CA ALA A 88 -4.11 2.70 -5.93
C ALA A 88 -5.64 2.64 -6.14
N ASN A 89 -6.28 1.51 -5.82
CA ASN A 89 -7.71 1.29 -6.07
C ASN A 89 -8.53 1.07 -4.80
N ILE A 90 -7.93 1.25 -3.62
CA ILE A 90 -8.58 0.94 -2.35
C ILE A 90 -9.67 1.96 -2.05
N THR A 91 -10.92 1.49 -2.03
CA THR A 91 -12.08 2.26 -1.58
C THR A 91 -12.39 1.96 -0.11
N THR A 92 -13.12 2.84 0.56
CA THR A 92 -13.59 2.63 1.95
C THR A 92 -14.43 1.35 2.05
N ALA A 93 -15.19 1.03 0.99
CA ALA A 93 -15.97 -0.20 0.90
C ALA A 93 -15.08 -1.44 0.81
N TYR A 94 -14.05 -1.41 -0.02
CA TYR A 94 -13.08 -2.52 -0.14
C TYR A 94 -12.28 -2.70 1.15
N ALA A 95 -11.89 -1.60 1.79
CA ALA A 95 -11.20 -1.65 3.07
C ALA A 95 -12.06 -2.33 4.15
N LYS A 96 -13.35 -2.00 4.24
CA LYS A 96 -14.30 -2.64 5.17
C LYS A 96 -14.43 -4.15 4.91
N LYS A 97 -14.54 -4.57 3.66
CA LYS A 97 -14.58 -6.00 3.29
C LYS A 97 -13.30 -6.73 3.69
N LEU A 98 -12.13 -6.13 3.39
CA LEU A 98 -10.84 -6.70 3.79
C LEU A 98 -10.67 -6.78 5.31
N LEU A 99 -11.23 -5.83 6.08
CA LEU A 99 -11.23 -5.90 7.54
C LEU A 99 -12.09 -7.04 8.11
N GLN A 100 -13.13 -7.47 7.38
CA GLN A 100 -13.97 -8.62 7.76
C GLN A 100 -13.26 -9.97 7.53
N HIS A 101 -12.17 -10.01 6.76
CA HIS A 101 -11.40 -11.23 6.56
C HIS A 101 -10.77 -11.74 7.86
N LYS A 102 -10.48 -13.04 7.91
CA LYS A 102 -9.70 -13.63 9.01
C LYS A 102 -8.32 -12.96 9.05
N ASN A 103 -8.05 -12.21 10.12
CA ASN A 103 -6.87 -11.36 10.29
C ASN A 103 -6.78 -10.14 9.33
N GLY A 104 -7.91 -9.60 8.88
CA GLY A 104 -7.98 -8.47 7.95
C GLY A 104 -7.18 -7.23 8.37
N LYS A 105 -7.08 -6.96 9.67
CA LYS A 105 -6.26 -5.87 10.23
C LYS A 105 -4.79 -5.93 9.80
N ARG A 106 -4.24 -7.13 9.52
CA ARG A 106 -2.82 -7.29 9.12
C ARG A 106 -2.52 -6.74 7.73
N TYR A 107 -3.53 -6.56 6.89
CA TYR A 107 -3.33 -6.04 5.53
C TYR A 107 -2.99 -4.55 5.54
N PHE A 108 -3.43 -3.83 6.56
CA PHE A 108 -3.34 -2.38 6.61
C PHE A 108 -2.12 -1.89 7.38
N ALA A 109 -1.38 -0.99 6.76
CA ALA A 109 -0.34 -0.19 7.40
C ALA A 109 -0.91 1.00 8.18
N HIS A 110 -2.05 1.55 7.72
CA HIS A 110 -2.75 2.64 8.38
C HIS A 110 -4.26 2.39 8.37
N ILE A 111 -4.87 2.46 9.56
CA ILE A 111 -6.31 2.35 9.77
C ILE A 111 -6.74 3.64 10.49
N PRO A 112 -7.64 4.45 9.90
CA PRO A 112 -8.15 5.66 10.52
C PRO A 112 -9.01 5.32 11.74
N GLN A 113 -8.81 6.04 12.85
CA GLN A 113 -9.39 5.72 14.16
C GLN A 113 -10.92 5.90 14.23
N GLU A 114 -11.53 6.66 13.31
CA GLU A 114 -12.97 6.99 13.33
C GLU A 114 -13.93 5.79 13.14
N ILE A 115 -13.43 4.59 12.86
CA ILE A 115 -14.27 3.39 12.62
C ILE A 115 -14.11 2.37 13.77
N THR A 116 -13.52 2.79 14.89
CA THR A 116 -13.45 1.99 16.12
C THR A 116 -14.73 2.16 16.93
N GLN A 117 -15.88 1.79 16.37
CA GLN A 117 -17.00 1.31 17.18
C GLN A 117 -17.00 -0.21 17.08
N GLU A 118 -16.67 -0.83 18.22
CA GLU A 118 -16.52 -2.25 18.46
C GLU A 118 -17.61 -3.14 17.85
N PRO A 119 -17.26 -4.39 17.53
CA PRO A 119 -18.05 -5.51 17.99
C PRO A 119 -17.27 -6.26 19.07
N ALA A 120 -17.77 -6.12 20.29
CA ALA A 120 -17.51 -6.86 21.51
C ALA A 120 -16.53 -8.05 21.40
N GLU A 121 -15.44 -7.92 22.14
CA GLU A 121 -14.55 -9.01 22.49
C GLU A 121 -15.36 -10.14 23.17
N LYS A 122 -15.61 -11.25 22.45
CA LYS A 122 -16.17 -12.45 23.09
C LYS A 122 -15.17 -12.95 24.13
N PRO A 123 -15.55 -13.08 25.41
CA PRO A 123 -14.62 -13.49 26.46
C PRO A 123 -14.07 -14.88 26.16
N LYS A 124 -12.73 -15.00 26.13
CA LYS A 124 -12.04 -16.29 26.02
C LYS A 124 -12.48 -17.20 27.19
N PRO A 125 -12.89 -18.45 26.94
CA PRO A 125 -13.26 -19.35 28.03
C PRO A 125 -12.04 -19.66 28.90
N LYS A 126 -12.10 -19.28 30.18
CA LYS A 126 -11.13 -19.68 31.20
C LYS A 126 -11.14 -21.20 31.31
N ARG A 127 -10.02 -21.85 30.93
CA ARG A 127 -9.82 -23.29 31.16
C ARG A 127 -9.85 -23.55 32.67
N LYS A 128 -10.78 -24.38 33.14
CA LYS A 128 -10.82 -24.81 34.54
C LYS A 128 -9.57 -25.68 34.85
N PRO A 129 -8.92 -25.52 36.01
CA PRO A 129 -7.84 -26.41 36.41
C PRO A 129 -8.35 -27.84 36.59
N ARG A 130 -7.57 -28.80 36.10
CA ARG A 130 -7.83 -30.24 36.22
C ARG A 130 -7.72 -30.62 37.70
N LYS A 131 -8.80 -31.11 38.33
CA LYS A 131 -8.75 -31.74 39.66
C LYS A 131 -8.00 -33.08 39.51
N ASN A 132 -6.80 -33.19 40.09
CA ASN A 132 -6.18 -34.49 40.32
C ASN A 132 -6.89 -35.15 41.52
N ASN A 133 -7.68 -36.17 41.23
CA ASN A 133 -8.21 -37.07 42.25
C ASN A 133 -7.15 -38.14 42.50
N ASN A 134 -6.36 -37.98 43.57
CA ASN A 134 -5.48 -39.06 44.04
C ASN A 134 -6.23 -39.82 45.14
N GLN A 135 -7.03 -40.79 44.73
CA GLN A 135 -7.48 -41.87 45.61
C GLN A 135 -6.38 -42.92 45.59
N ASN A 136 -5.61 -43.03 46.67
CA ASN A 136 -4.98 -44.28 47.04
C ASN A 136 -5.20 -44.48 48.54
N LYS A 137 -6.13 -45.38 48.82
CA LYS A 137 -6.45 -45.94 50.13
C LYS A 137 -6.25 -47.44 49.98
N ALA A 138 -5.11 -47.94 50.46
CA ALA A 138 -4.86 -49.32 50.87
C ALA A 138 -3.52 -49.33 51.59
#